data_AF-A0A3D0U5T3-F1
#
_entry.id   AF-A0A3D0U5T3-F1
#
_cell.length_a   1.000
_cell.length_b   1.000
_cell.length_c   1.000
_cell.angle_alpha   90.00
_cell.angle_beta   90.00
_cell.angle_gamma   90.00
#
_symmetry.space_group_name_H-M   'P 1'
#
loop_
_entity.id
_entity.type
_entity.pdbx_description
1 polymer ?
#
loop_
_entity_poly.entity_id
_entity_poly.type
_entity_poly.pdbx_seq_one_letter_code
_entity_poly.pdbx_strand_id
1 'polypeptide(L)'
;MKLVDITFFETEGLDRIREPIAFGVPVAQGLLSNPDGLTLSAGEQTLPLDVRAIQHWPDGSVRWCLLDTQVDVKAGQPTVCTLATGDRPAPAAAVSVVDARAGSVFEVNTGVAGFKVKTDDLSCVAGGGSTGLQDVLLETPAGRHLSPTIETSQWSRHQGAARATLSQQGSYCDEGGEALCRFVSELTFHAGSARVSWQFTLHNPRAAEHPGGLWDLGDPQSLLFKGLQATVRLPEASRVQLQVEPEGHWLPVSQLLNVFQASSGGEHWDSRNHVDRTGKVNLPFKGYRLQVDNTEQSGSRAAPVLVADSGVALCIDRFWQNFPKALSFQAGAVGLHLFPAACAMEHELQPGEQKTHRLELDFAATMDSAPALRSGLVAHLAPEYVAASGCLAHFSCRPEPLDQLIAMGLDPKQGFLAKREIVDEYGWRNFGDIFADHESLYLAQGNLFVSHYNNQY
;
A
#
# COMPACT_ATOMS: atom_id res chain seq x y z
N MET A 1 -4.79 34.36 -5.29
CA MET A 1 -3.32 34.52 -5.35
C MET A 1 -2.69 33.18 -5.66
N LYS A 2 -1.83 33.08 -6.68
CA LYS A 2 -1.13 31.81 -6.97
C LYS A 2 -0.16 31.46 -5.84
N LEU A 3 -0.16 30.21 -5.40
CA LEU A 3 0.79 29.66 -4.44
C LEU A 3 1.91 28.90 -5.15
N VAL A 4 1.57 27.88 -5.94
CA VAL A 4 2.55 26.97 -6.56
C VAL A 4 1.95 26.25 -7.76
N ASP A 5 2.81 25.86 -8.71
CA ASP A 5 2.45 24.86 -9.72
C ASP A 5 2.89 23.46 -9.26
N ILE A 6 1.99 22.50 -9.42
CA ILE A 6 2.18 21.10 -9.10
C ILE A 6 2.19 20.33 -10.42
N THR A 7 3.22 19.53 -10.64
CA THR A 7 3.32 18.66 -11.82
C THR A 7 2.99 17.24 -11.42
N PHE A 8 2.04 16.62 -12.13
CA PHE A 8 1.64 15.23 -11.94
C PHE A 8 2.26 14.35 -13.03
N PHE A 9 2.86 13.24 -12.62
CA PHE A 9 3.50 12.25 -13.50
C PHE A 9 2.84 10.88 -13.35
N GLU A 10 2.77 10.15 -14.46
CA GLU A 10 2.45 8.73 -14.49
C GLU A 10 3.70 7.92 -14.87
N THR A 11 3.82 6.69 -14.41
CA THR A 11 5.04 5.87 -14.56
C THR A 11 4.83 4.54 -15.29
N GLU A 12 3.62 4.26 -15.80
CA GLU A 12 3.29 2.98 -16.45
C GLU A 12 3.15 3.13 -17.97
N GLY A 13 3.24 4.34 -18.52
CA GLY A 13 2.92 4.62 -19.91
C GLY A 13 1.42 4.53 -20.21
N LEU A 14 0.56 4.88 -19.24
CA LEU A 14 -0.89 4.73 -19.33
C LEU A 14 -1.61 6.06 -19.09
N ASP A 15 -2.71 6.26 -19.82
CA ASP A 15 -3.64 7.35 -19.52
C ASP A 15 -4.26 7.15 -18.13
N ARG A 16 -4.06 8.12 -17.25
CA ARG A 16 -4.70 8.20 -15.94
C ARG A 16 -5.92 9.09 -16.06
N ILE A 17 -7.08 8.55 -15.74
CA ILE A 17 -8.37 9.23 -15.88
C ILE A 17 -8.97 9.41 -14.49
N ARG A 18 -9.13 10.66 -14.06
CA ARG A 18 -9.63 11.08 -12.75
C ARG A 18 -8.98 10.28 -11.62
N GLU A 19 -7.68 10.04 -11.73
CA GLU A 19 -6.98 9.21 -10.76
C GLU A 19 -6.90 9.97 -9.42
N PRO A 20 -7.43 9.40 -8.32
CA PRO A 20 -7.31 10.03 -7.01
C PRO A 20 -5.86 10.10 -6.56
N ILE A 21 -5.46 11.24 -6.02
CA ILE A 21 -4.13 11.43 -5.45
C ILE A 21 -4.21 12.34 -4.23
N ALA A 22 -3.48 11.96 -3.18
CA ALA A 22 -3.32 12.76 -1.96
C ALA A 22 -1.84 13.08 -1.72
N PHE A 23 -1.53 14.34 -1.43
CA PHE A 23 -0.15 14.81 -1.22
C PHE A 23 -0.11 16.07 -0.35
N GLY A 24 1.03 16.32 0.29
CA GLY A 24 1.24 17.49 1.13
C GLY A 24 1.86 18.65 0.36
N VAL A 25 1.35 19.86 0.57
CA VAL A 25 1.95 21.11 0.08
C VAL A 25 2.47 21.92 1.28
N PRO A 26 3.78 22.21 1.35
CA PRO A 26 4.33 23.10 2.36
C PRO A 26 3.99 24.55 2.03
N VAL A 27 3.65 25.34 3.05
CA VAL A 27 3.25 26.74 2.87
C VAL A 27 4.07 27.64 3.78
N ALA A 28 4.65 28.69 3.19
CA ALA A 28 5.49 29.64 3.91
C ALA A 28 4.72 30.34 5.04
N GLN A 29 5.45 30.67 6.11
CA GLN A 29 4.90 31.38 7.26
C GLN A 29 4.21 32.69 6.83
N GLY A 30 3.01 32.93 7.35
CA GLY A 30 2.20 34.11 7.07
C GLY A 30 1.47 34.11 5.72
N LEU A 31 1.70 33.14 4.84
CA LEU A 31 1.18 33.17 3.46
C LEU A 31 -0.28 32.70 3.34
N LEU A 32 -0.70 31.76 4.20
CA LEU A 32 -2.05 31.19 4.18
C LEU A 32 -2.56 31.00 5.61
N SER A 33 -3.65 31.67 5.97
CA SER A 33 -4.27 31.52 7.30
C SER A 33 -5.35 30.43 7.33
N ASN A 34 -6.12 30.27 6.26
CA ASN A 34 -7.18 29.28 6.13
C ASN A 34 -7.03 28.51 4.81
N PRO A 35 -6.90 27.17 4.82
CA PRO A 35 -6.80 26.38 3.59
C PRO A 35 -8.12 26.28 2.80
N ASP A 36 -9.28 26.58 3.39
CA ASP A 36 -10.58 26.36 2.73
C ASP A 36 -10.77 27.18 1.43
N GLY A 37 -10.03 28.29 1.30
CA GLY A 37 -10.01 29.13 0.10
C GLY A 37 -9.03 28.68 -0.99
N LEU A 38 -8.47 27.47 -0.89
CA LEU A 38 -7.59 26.91 -1.92
C LEU A 38 -8.39 26.34 -3.10
N THR A 39 -7.87 26.58 -4.30
CA THR A 39 -8.35 26.02 -5.56
C THR A 39 -7.20 25.40 -6.34
N LEU A 40 -7.48 24.32 -7.06
CA LEU A 40 -6.53 23.65 -7.94
C LEU A 40 -7.11 23.67 -9.36
N SER A 41 -6.34 24.13 -10.35
CA SER A 41 -6.80 24.22 -11.73
C SER A 41 -5.78 23.64 -12.72
N ALA A 42 -6.25 22.89 -13.71
CA ALA A 42 -5.50 22.45 -14.87
C ALA A 42 -5.90 23.33 -16.08
N GLY A 43 -5.06 24.31 -16.42
CA GLY A 43 -5.45 25.36 -17.38
C GLY A 43 -6.66 26.15 -16.88
N GLU A 44 -7.74 26.18 -17.66
CA GLU A 44 -8.99 26.87 -17.30
C GLU A 44 -9.95 26.00 -16.47
N GLN A 45 -9.68 24.69 -16.34
CA GLN A 45 -10.54 23.76 -15.61
C GLN A 45 -10.17 23.73 -14.13
N THR A 46 -11.10 24.07 -13.25
CA THR A 46 -10.95 23.84 -11.80
C THR A 46 -11.25 22.38 -11.45
N LEU A 47 -10.34 21.77 -10.70
CA LEU A 47 -10.41 20.37 -10.29
C LEU A 47 -11.14 20.21 -8.94
N PRO A 48 -11.77 19.06 -8.68
CA PRO A 48 -12.25 18.74 -7.34
C PRO A 48 -11.05 18.64 -6.40
N LEU A 49 -11.09 19.40 -5.32
CA LEU A 49 -10.00 19.46 -4.34
C LEU A 49 -10.62 19.35 -2.97
N ASP A 50 -10.05 18.55 -2.07
CA ASP A 50 -10.23 18.60 -0.62
C ASP A 50 -8.92 18.99 0.05
N VAL A 51 -9.02 19.76 1.15
CA VAL A 51 -7.86 20.35 1.82
C VAL A 51 -7.95 20.17 3.33
N ARG A 52 -6.79 19.98 3.97
CA ARG A 52 -6.68 19.94 5.43
C ARG A 52 -5.33 20.48 5.87
N ALA A 53 -5.33 21.54 6.69
CA ALA A 53 -4.13 21.93 7.41
C ALA A 53 -3.77 20.85 8.44
N ILE A 54 -2.57 20.29 8.34
CA ILE A 54 -2.05 19.25 9.26
C ILE A 54 -0.95 19.79 10.18
N GLN A 55 -0.40 20.97 9.87
CA GLN A 55 0.54 21.68 10.73
C GLN A 55 0.38 23.19 10.55
N HIS A 56 0.62 23.95 11.62
CA HIS A 56 0.60 25.41 11.64
C HIS A 56 1.95 25.96 12.12
N TRP A 57 2.26 27.18 11.69
CA TRP A 57 3.35 28.00 12.22
C TRP A 57 2.97 28.63 13.57
N PRO A 58 3.94 29.16 14.35
CA PRO A 58 3.66 29.84 15.61
C PRO A 58 2.70 31.05 15.50
N ASP A 59 2.62 31.69 14.33
CA ASP A 59 1.68 32.79 14.07
C ASP A 59 0.26 32.32 13.69
N GLY A 60 0.02 31.01 13.69
CA GLY A 60 -1.25 30.39 13.34
C GLY A 60 -1.45 30.15 11.84
N SER A 61 -0.56 30.60 10.97
CA SER A 61 -0.64 30.31 9.53
C SER A 61 -0.39 28.84 9.22
N VAL A 62 -0.94 28.34 8.12
CA VAL A 62 -0.76 26.97 7.66
C VAL A 62 0.70 26.73 7.29
N ARG A 63 1.29 25.67 7.83
CA ARG A 63 2.64 25.20 7.50
C ARG A 63 2.61 24.02 6.53
N TRP A 64 1.72 23.06 6.76
CA TRP A 64 1.49 21.93 5.85
C TRP A 64 0.00 21.76 5.59
N CYS A 65 -0.36 21.73 4.32
CA CYS A 65 -1.71 21.42 3.86
C CYS A 65 -1.69 20.08 3.11
N LEU A 66 -2.51 19.14 3.55
CA LEU A 66 -2.82 17.94 2.78
C LEU A 66 -3.86 18.30 1.73
N LEU A 67 -3.61 17.91 0.48
CA LEU A 67 -4.53 18.04 -0.64
C LEU A 67 -4.97 16.65 -1.07
N ASP A 68 -6.24 16.51 -1.45
CA ASP A 68 -6.82 15.32 -2.06
C ASP A 68 -7.59 15.76 -3.31
N THR A 69 -7.24 15.22 -4.47
CA THR A 69 -7.78 15.66 -5.76
C THR A 69 -7.85 14.49 -6.73
N GLN A 70 -8.48 14.70 -7.86
CA GLN A 70 -8.42 13.81 -9.02
C GLN A 70 -7.83 14.54 -10.20
N VAL A 71 -6.94 13.85 -10.93
CA VAL A 71 -6.21 14.45 -12.05
C VAL A 71 -6.24 13.50 -13.24
N ASP A 72 -6.44 14.07 -14.43
CA ASP A 72 -6.21 13.38 -15.69
C ASP A 72 -4.75 13.59 -16.10
N VAL A 73 -4.02 12.52 -16.42
CA VAL A 73 -2.64 12.57 -16.90
C VAL A 73 -2.52 11.65 -18.10
N LYS A 74 -2.09 12.17 -19.25
CA LYS A 74 -1.88 11.36 -20.46
C LYS A 74 -0.58 10.55 -20.36
N ALA A 75 -0.57 9.37 -20.97
CA ALA A 75 0.62 8.52 -21.02
C ALA A 75 1.85 9.32 -21.51
N GLY A 76 2.93 9.30 -20.72
CA GLY A 76 4.19 10.01 -20.98
C GLY A 76 4.09 11.54 -20.99
N GLN A 77 2.97 12.13 -20.59
CA GLN A 77 2.68 13.57 -20.71
C GLN A 77 2.27 14.15 -19.35
N PRO A 78 3.22 14.77 -18.62
CA PRO A 78 2.95 15.34 -17.31
C PRO A 78 1.88 16.43 -17.37
N THR A 79 1.02 16.48 -16.35
CA THR A 79 -0.01 17.51 -16.23
C THR A 79 0.37 18.53 -15.16
N VAL A 80 0.35 19.81 -15.50
CA VAL A 80 0.64 20.90 -14.56
C VAL A 80 -0.67 21.51 -14.07
N CYS A 81 -0.83 21.58 -12.76
CA CYS A 81 -1.94 22.27 -12.12
C CYS A 81 -1.45 23.41 -11.23
N THR A 82 -2.19 24.51 -11.21
CA THR A 82 -1.89 25.67 -10.36
C THR A 82 -2.73 25.62 -9.10
N LEU A 83 -2.07 25.62 -7.93
CA LEU A 83 -2.70 25.85 -6.63
C LEU A 83 -2.73 27.36 -6.34
N ALA A 84 -3.91 27.88 -6.03
CA ALA A 84 -4.11 29.29 -5.73
C ALA A 84 -5.13 29.49 -4.62
N THR A 85 -5.16 30.70 -4.05
CA THR A 85 -6.31 31.17 -3.27
C THR A 85 -7.35 31.78 -4.20
N GLY A 86 -8.62 31.42 -4.00
CA GLY A 86 -9.75 31.92 -4.77
C GLY A 86 -11.07 31.34 -4.28
N ASP A 87 -12.14 31.61 -5.02
CA ASP A 87 -13.45 31.03 -4.74
C ASP A 87 -13.46 29.56 -5.19
N ARG A 88 -13.70 28.66 -4.23
CA ARG A 88 -13.75 27.22 -4.48
C ARG A 88 -15.13 26.85 -5.04
N PRO A 89 -15.23 26.37 -6.29
CA PRO A 89 -16.49 25.80 -6.76
C PRO A 89 -16.82 24.56 -5.93
N ALA A 90 -18.12 24.29 -5.74
CA ALA A 90 -18.55 23.05 -5.13
C ALA A 90 -18.01 21.85 -5.93
N PRO A 91 -17.57 20.76 -5.27
CA PRO A 91 -17.13 19.55 -5.96
C PRO A 91 -18.22 19.06 -6.93
N ALA A 92 -17.83 18.69 -8.16
CA ALA A 92 -18.76 18.16 -9.15
C ALA A 92 -19.36 16.79 -8.73
N ALA A 93 -18.69 16.09 -7.82
CA ALA A 93 -19.14 14.84 -7.21
C ALA A 93 -18.64 14.76 -5.76
N ALA A 94 -19.38 14.04 -4.91
CA ALA A 94 -19.05 13.80 -3.51
C ALA A 94 -19.35 12.35 -3.15
N VAL A 95 -18.53 11.74 -2.29
CA VAL A 95 -18.80 10.42 -1.72
C VAL A 95 -19.91 10.56 -0.69
N SER A 96 -21.07 9.93 -0.89
CA SER A 96 -22.10 9.85 0.14
C SER A 96 -21.94 8.57 0.97
N VAL A 97 -22.21 8.66 2.27
CA VAL A 97 -22.18 7.54 3.21
C VAL A 97 -23.47 7.59 4.01
N VAL A 98 -24.30 6.55 3.92
CA VAL A 98 -25.63 6.49 4.54
C VAL A 98 -25.73 5.21 5.37
N ASP A 99 -26.15 5.33 6.63
CA ASP A 99 -26.52 4.19 7.45
C ASP A 99 -27.86 3.62 6.96
N ALA A 100 -27.81 2.47 6.30
CA ALA A 100 -28.99 1.88 5.66
C ALA A 100 -29.78 0.96 6.62
N ARG A 101 -29.14 0.47 7.69
CA ARG A 101 -29.73 -0.49 8.64
C ARG A 101 -29.16 -0.34 10.04
N ALA A 102 -29.64 0.68 10.76
CA ALA A 102 -29.51 0.81 12.22
C ALA A 102 -28.12 0.45 12.79
N GLY A 103 -27.04 0.91 12.15
CA GLY A 103 -25.71 0.97 12.73
C GLY A 103 -24.68 -0.07 12.31
N SER A 104 -25.03 -1.09 11.51
CA SER A 104 -24.05 -2.11 11.07
C SER A 104 -23.74 -2.15 9.58
N VAL A 105 -24.60 -1.59 8.72
CA VAL A 105 -24.42 -1.60 7.26
C VAL A 105 -24.55 -0.19 6.70
N PHE A 106 -23.49 0.26 6.04
CA PHE A 106 -23.40 1.57 5.40
C PHE A 106 -23.39 1.42 3.88
N GLU A 107 -24.21 2.24 3.22
CA GLU A 107 -24.18 2.42 1.77
C GLU A 107 -23.27 3.60 1.44
N VAL A 108 -22.24 3.32 0.63
CA VAL A 108 -21.29 4.32 0.14
C VAL A 108 -21.53 4.51 -1.35
N ASN A 109 -21.71 5.74 -1.82
CA ASN A 109 -21.87 6.04 -3.23
C ASN A 109 -20.84 7.07 -3.67
N THR A 110 -20.03 6.72 -4.67
CA THR A 110 -18.98 7.59 -5.22
C THR A 110 -19.47 8.41 -6.41
N GLY A 111 -20.71 8.25 -6.85
CA GLY A 111 -21.30 8.86 -8.05
C GLY A 111 -21.15 7.99 -9.31
N VAL A 112 -20.16 7.10 -9.35
CA VAL A 112 -19.98 6.13 -10.44
C VAL A 112 -20.12 4.68 -9.97
N ALA A 113 -19.98 4.42 -8.67
CA ALA A 113 -20.17 3.11 -8.05
C ALA A 113 -20.87 3.24 -6.69
N GLY A 114 -21.56 2.17 -6.30
CA GLY A 114 -22.16 2.03 -4.98
C GLY A 114 -21.56 0.83 -4.25
N PHE A 115 -21.35 0.94 -2.94
CA PHE A 115 -20.78 -0.09 -2.09
C PHE A 115 -21.63 -0.27 -0.83
N LYS A 116 -21.64 -1.49 -0.31
CA LYS A 116 -22.17 -1.84 1.01
C LYS A 116 -21.00 -2.28 1.88
N VAL A 117 -20.82 -1.58 2.98
CA VAL A 117 -19.72 -1.80 3.91
C VAL A 117 -20.30 -2.10 5.29
N LYS A 118 -19.77 -3.11 5.95
CA LYS A 118 -20.17 -3.45 7.32
C LYS A 118 -19.24 -2.80 8.34
N THR A 119 -19.78 -2.40 9.48
CA THR A 119 -19.00 -1.88 10.63
C THR A 119 -18.76 -2.92 11.71
N ASP A 120 -19.40 -4.09 11.63
CA ASP A 120 -19.24 -5.24 12.52
C ASP A 120 -18.46 -6.41 11.90
N ASP A 121 -17.97 -6.22 10.67
CA ASP A 121 -17.17 -7.17 9.89
C ASP A 121 -16.26 -6.41 8.91
N LEU A 122 -15.20 -7.06 8.41
CA LEU A 122 -14.32 -6.53 7.39
C LEU A 122 -14.83 -6.93 6.00
N SER A 123 -15.87 -6.24 5.53
CA SER A 123 -16.42 -6.48 4.19
C SER A 123 -16.80 -5.20 3.44
N CYS A 124 -16.55 -5.21 2.13
CA CYS A 124 -16.90 -4.15 1.19
C CYS A 124 -17.38 -4.77 -0.12
N VAL A 125 -18.68 -4.66 -0.38
CA VAL A 125 -19.35 -5.31 -1.50
C VAL A 125 -19.86 -4.25 -2.47
N ALA A 126 -19.57 -4.38 -3.76
CA ALA A 126 -20.07 -3.48 -4.79
C ALA A 126 -21.53 -3.80 -5.18
N GLY A 127 -22.34 -2.76 -5.27
CA GLY A 127 -23.74 -2.83 -5.70
C GLY A 127 -24.66 -3.58 -4.73
N GLY A 128 -25.59 -4.34 -5.29
CA GLY A 128 -26.59 -5.11 -4.53
C GLY A 128 -26.27 -6.60 -4.33
N GLY A 129 -25.14 -7.08 -4.86
CA GLY A 129 -24.78 -8.50 -4.90
C GLY A 129 -23.87 -8.96 -3.75
N SER A 130 -22.98 -9.89 -4.04
CA SER A 130 -21.94 -10.43 -3.13
C SER A 130 -20.51 -10.16 -3.63
N THR A 131 -20.35 -9.42 -4.73
CA THR A 131 -19.06 -9.12 -5.33
C THR A 131 -18.28 -8.14 -4.49
N GLY A 132 -17.11 -8.52 -4.00
CA GLY A 132 -16.24 -7.63 -3.23
C GLY A 132 -15.43 -8.34 -2.17
N LEU A 133 -14.79 -7.52 -1.34
CA LEU A 133 -13.88 -7.94 -0.29
C LEU A 133 -14.64 -8.50 0.92
N GLN A 134 -14.19 -9.65 1.42
CA GLN A 134 -14.72 -10.33 2.61
C GLN A 134 -13.73 -11.40 3.10
N ASP A 135 -14.12 -12.14 4.15
CA ASP A 135 -13.40 -13.32 4.65
C ASP A 135 -11.91 -13.01 4.94
N VAL A 136 -11.64 -11.99 5.76
CA VAL A 136 -10.28 -11.59 6.18
C VAL A 136 -9.83 -12.46 7.37
N LEU A 137 -9.23 -13.60 7.08
CA LEU A 137 -8.99 -14.68 8.06
C LEU A 137 -7.50 -14.80 8.43
N LEU A 138 -7.25 -15.02 9.72
CA LEU A 138 -5.94 -15.41 10.25
C LEU A 138 -5.91 -16.93 10.49
N GLU A 139 -4.93 -17.64 9.93
CA GLU A 139 -4.73 -19.06 10.15
C GLU A 139 -3.69 -19.30 11.25
N THR A 140 -4.10 -19.98 12.32
CA THR A 140 -3.22 -20.38 13.43
C THR A 140 -2.28 -21.51 13.03
N PRO A 141 -1.19 -21.77 13.78
CA PRO A 141 -0.31 -22.92 13.55
C PRO A 141 -1.04 -24.28 13.52
N ALA A 142 -2.12 -24.39 14.30
CA ALA A 142 -2.98 -25.58 14.33
C ALA A 142 -3.88 -25.74 13.09
N GLY A 143 -3.85 -24.81 12.13
CA GLY A 143 -4.66 -24.83 10.92
C GLY A 143 -6.10 -24.33 11.12
N ARG A 144 -6.40 -23.69 12.26
CA ARG A 144 -7.71 -23.06 12.51
C ARG A 144 -7.76 -21.67 11.92
N HIS A 145 -8.86 -21.33 11.23
CA HIS A 145 -9.13 -19.98 10.74
C HIS A 145 -9.88 -19.16 11.80
N LEU A 146 -9.36 -17.97 12.10
CA LEU A 146 -9.96 -17.01 13.01
C LEU A 146 -10.53 -15.84 12.20
N SER A 147 -11.76 -15.46 12.53
CA SER A 147 -12.40 -14.25 12.01
C SER A 147 -12.04 -13.05 12.89
N PRO A 148 -12.01 -11.83 12.31
CA PRO A 148 -11.73 -10.62 13.07
C PRO A 148 -12.92 -10.27 13.96
N THR A 149 -12.66 -9.81 15.17
CA THR A 149 -13.66 -9.19 16.04
C THR A 149 -13.47 -7.68 15.96
N ILE A 150 -14.48 -6.95 15.46
CA ILE A 150 -14.41 -5.49 15.36
C ILE A 150 -14.71 -4.88 16.73
N GLU A 151 -13.82 -4.00 17.19
CA GLU A 151 -13.97 -3.27 18.45
C GLU A 151 -14.42 -1.83 18.21
N THR A 152 -13.89 -1.19 17.16
CA THR A 152 -14.27 0.19 16.78
C THR A 152 -14.33 0.34 15.27
N SER A 153 -15.27 1.18 14.81
CA SER A 153 -15.45 1.58 13.42
C SER A 153 -15.67 3.09 13.36
N GLN A 154 -14.87 3.80 12.56
CA GLN A 154 -14.90 5.26 12.45
C GLN A 154 -14.84 5.71 11.00
N TRP A 155 -15.81 6.52 10.61
CA TRP A 155 -15.79 7.20 9.32
C TRP A 155 -15.07 8.54 9.44
N SER A 156 -14.19 8.82 8.48
CA SER A 156 -13.60 10.15 8.28
C SER A 156 -13.94 10.66 6.87
N ARG A 157 -14.40 11.91 6.81
CA ARG A 157 -14.80 12.59 5.57
C ARG A 157 -14.52 14.09 5.74
N HIS A 158 -13.95 14.72 4.72
CA HIS A 158 -13.72 16.17 4.72
C HIS A 158 -14.96 16.91 4.24
N GLN A 159 -15.00 18.24 4.40
CA GLN A 159 -16.18 19.05 4.04
C GLN A 159 -16.59 18.91 2.57
N GLY A 160 -15.63 18.84 1.63
CA GLY A 160 -15.92 18.67 0.21
C GLY A 160 -16.20 17.23 -0.19
N ALA A 161 -15.98 16.27 0.72
CA ALA A 161 -16.35 14.88 0.52
C ALA A 161 -15.82 14.22 -0.75
N ALA A 162 -14.68 14.69 -1.27
CA ALA A 162 -13.99 14.05 -2.38
C ALA A 162 -13.48 12.66 -1.99
N ARG A 163 -13.25 12.45 -0.69
CA ARG A 163 -12.83 11.18 -0.08
C ARG A 163 -13.65 10.84 1.17
N ALA A 164 -13.94 9.56 1.36
CA ALA A 164 -14.37 8.99 2.63
C ALA A 164 -13.50 7.78 2.98
N THR A 165 -13.12 7.65 4.25
CA THR A 165 -12.35 6.50 4.74
C THR A 165 -13.06 5.89 5.95
N LEU A 166 -13.28 4.57 5.90
CA LEU A 166 -13.70 3.79 7.06
C LEU A 166 -12.46 3.15 7.69
N SER A 167 -12.18 3.50 8.94
CA SER A 167 -11.15 2.86 9.77
C SER A 167 -11.80 1.93 10.78
N GLN A 168 -11.37 0.67 10.80
CA GLN A 168 -11.86 -0.36 11.72
C GLN A 168 -10.67 -0.93 12.49
N GLN A 169 -10.83 -1.05 13.81
CA GLN A 169 -9.83 -1.65 14.69
C GLN A 169 -10.45 -2.79 15.47
N GLY A 170 -9.65 -3.80 15.76
CA GLY A 170 -10.11 -4.97 16.49
C GLY A 170 -9.00 -5.98 16.72
N SER A 171 -9.42 -7.22 16.96
CA SER A 171 -8.52 -8.30 17.33
C SER A 171 -8.91 -9.63 16.70
N TYR A 172 -7.92 -10.52 16.58
CA TYR A 172 -8.16 -11.94 16.38
C TYR A 172 -8.02 -12.63 17.73
N CYS A 173 -9.03 -13.38 18.13
CA CYS A 173 -9.08 -14.06 19.41
C CYS A 173 -8.92 -15.57 19.26
N ASP A 174 -8.41 -16.22 20.30
CA ASP A 174 -8.47 -17.68 20.41
C ASP A 174 -9.89 -18.18 20.78
N GLU A 175 -10.04 -19.49 20.96
CA GLU A 175 -11.32 -20.11 21.35
C GLU A 175 -11.82 -19.68 22.74
N GLY A 176 -10.93 -19.22 23.62
CA GLY A 176 -11.26 -18.67 24.93
C GLY A 176 -11.69 -17.20 24.88
N GLY A 177 -11.58 -16.55 23.72
CA GLY A 177 -11.84 -15.13 23.53
C GLY A 177 -10.66 -14.23 23.91
N GLU A 178 -9.48 -14.79 24.19
CA GLU A 178 -8.28 -14.01 24.46
C GLU A 178 -7.71 -13.46 23.15
N ALA A 179 -7.42 -12.16 23.13
CA ALA A 179 -6.85 -11.50 21.94
C ALA A 179 -5.41 -11.98 21.69
N LEU A 180 -5.18 -12.60 20.54
CA LEU A 180 -3.86 -13.04 20.08
C LEU A 180 -3.07 -11.89 19.46
N CYS A 181 -3.75 -11.06 18.68
CA CYS A 181 -3.18 -9.91 17.99
C CYS A 181 -4.24 -8.88 17.64
N ARG A 182 -3.79 -7.67 17.31
CA ARG A 182 -4.66 -6.56 16.90
C ARG A 182 -4.54 -6.32 15.40
N PHE A 183 -5.58 -5.70 14.84
CA PHE A 183 -5.53 -5.20 13.47
C PHE A 183 -6.08 -3.78 13.35
N VAL A 184 -5.67 -3.11 12.28
CA VAL A 184 -6.29 -1.88 11.76
C VAL A 184 -6.58 -2.08 10.28
N SER A 185 -7.82 -1.85 9.86
CA SER A 185 -8.28 -1.93 8.47
C SER A 185 -8.80 -0.58 8.03
N GLU A 186 -8.34 -0.07 6.88
CA GLU A 186 -8.78 1.20 6.31
C GLU A 186 -9.23 1.01 4.87
N LEU A 187 -10.51 1.28 4.61
CA LEU A 187 -11.10 1.31 3.27
C LEU A 187 -11.30 2.76 2.84
N THR A 188 -10.73 3.14 1.71
CA THR A 188 -10.82 4.50 1.18
C THR A 188 -11.57 4.54 -0.14
N PHE A 189 -12.55 5.45 -0.21
CA PHE A 189 -13.41 5.69 -1.36
C PHE A 189 -13.23 7.12 -1.85
N HIS A 190 -13.21 7.31 -3.17
CA HIS A 190 -13.10 8.63 -3.79
C HIS A 190 -14.29 8.90 -4.72
N ALA A 191 -14.77 10.15 -4.73
CA ALA A 191 -15.85 10.57 -5.64
C ALA A 191 -15.45 10.31 -7.10
N GLY A 192 -16.38 10.06 -8.02
CA GLY A 192 -16.06 9.83 -9.43
C GLY A 192 -15.23 8.58 -9.75
N SER A 193 -14.88 7.74 -8.75
CA SER A 193 -14.08 6.53 -8.91
C SER A 193 -14.82 5.27 -8.45
N ALA A 194 -14.60 4.16 -9.15
CA ALA A 194 -15.00 2.82 -8.71
C ALA A 194 -13.86 2.08 -7.96
N ARG A 195 -12.73 2.76 -7.74
CA ARG A 195 -11.58 2.25 -7.00
C ARG A 195 -11.81 2.32 -5.49
N VAL A 196 -11.37 1.29 -4.79
CA VAL A 196 -11.31 1.19 -3.34
C VAL A 196 -9.89 0.81 -2.97
N SER A 197 -9.21 1.70 -2.25
CA SER A 197 -7.90 1.41 -1.67
C SER A 197 -8.10 0.77 -0.30
N TRP A 198 -7.45 -0.36 -0.06
CA TRP A 198 -7.52 -1.08 1.21
C TRP A 198 -6.14 -1.21 1.86
N GLN A 199 -6.04 -0.75 3.09
CA GLN A 199 -4.86 -0.91 3.94
C GLN A 199 -5.21 -1.81 5.11
N PHE A 200 -4.39 -2.81 5.39
CA PHE A 200 -4.57 -3.73 6.51
C PHE A 200 -3.29 -3.89 7.29
N THR A 201 -3.34 -3.60 8.59
CA THR A 201 -2.20 -3.72 9.51
C THR A 201 -2.46 -4.80 10.53
N LEU A 202 -1.53 -5.74 10.69
CA LEU A 202 -1.50 -6.70 11.79
C LEU A 202 -0.46 -6.25 12.81
N HIS A 203 -0.77 -6.38 14.10
CA HIS A 203 0.07 -5.93 15.22
C HIS A 203 0.11 -7.00 16.32
N ASN A 204 1.31 -7.40 16.75
CA ASN A 204 1.49 -8.16 17.99
C ASN A 204 1.65 -7.17 19.17
N PRO A 205 0.63 -6.97 20.02
CA PRO A 205 0.68 -5.97 21.09
C PRO A 205 1.44 -6.43 22.34
N ARG A 206 1.97 -7.67 22.35
CA ARG A 206 2.68 -8.21 23.51
C ARG A 206 4.00 -7.46 23.72
N ALA A 207 4.51 -7.51 24.95
CA ALA A 207 5.84 -7.00 25.26
C ALA A 207 6.89 -8.05 24.90
N ALA A 208 8.10 -7.65 24.49
CA ALA A 208 9.20 -8.60 24.34
C ALA A 208 9.74 -9.00 25.72
N GLU A 209 10.35 -10.18 25.83
CA GLU A 209 11.17 -10.52 27.00
C GLU A 209 12.59 -9.98 26.84
N HIS A 210 13.13 -10.01 25.62
CA HIS A 210 14.43 -9.43 25.21
C HIS A 210 15.59 -9.71 26.20
N PRO A 211 15.89 -11.00 26.49
CA PRO A 211 16.93 -11.37 27.45
C PRO A 211 18.29 -10.79 27.03
N GLY A 212 18.97 -10.12 27.96
CA GLY A 212 20.25 -9.47 27.68
C GLY A 212 20.16 -8.22 26.81
N GLY A 213 18.95 -7.71 26.53
CA GLY A 213 18.74 -6.57 25.62
C GLY A 213 18.96 -6.95 24.16
N LEU A 214 18.66 -8.19 23.79
CA LEU A 214 18.72 -8.69 22.41
C LEU A 214 17.29 -8.92 21.90
N TRP A 215 17.05 -8.55 20.64
CA TRP A 215 15.75 -8.71 19.95
C TRP A 215 15.83 -9.83 18.91
N ASP A 216 16.32 -10.98 19.34
CA ASP A 216 16.45 -12.14 18.46
C ASP A 216 15.08 -12.68 18.05
N LEU A 217 15.00 -13.22 16.83
CA LEU A 217 13.83 -14.00 16.39
C LEU A 217 13.59 -15.16 17.35
N GLY A 218 12.33 -15.53 17.56
CA GLY A 218 11.92 -16.58 18.49
C GLY A 218 11.64 -16.11 19.92
N ASP A 219 11.32 -14.83 20.12
CA ASP A 219 10.87 -14.33 21.42
C ASP A 219 9.63 -15.14 21.90
N PRO A 220 9.55 -15.56 23.18
CA PRO A 220 8.42 -16.35 23.68
C PRO A 220 7.05 -15.67 23.50
N GLN A 221 7.02 -14.34 23.41
CA GLN A 221 5.81 -13.55 23.22
C GLN A 221 5.51 -13.25 21.74
N SER A 222 6.29 -13.78 20.79
CA SER A 222 5.98 -13.70 19.36
C SER A 222 4.62 -14.31 19.02
N LEU A 223 3.94 -13.71 18.05
CA LEU A 223 2.78 -14.32 17.41
C LEU A 223 3.27 -15.23 16.29
N LEU A 224 2.96 -16.52 16.38
CA LEU A 224 3.15 -17.48 15.30
C LEU A 224 1.83 -17.75 14.60
N PHE A 225 1.83 -17.70 13.27
CA PHE A 225 0.66 -17.96 12.43
C PHE A 225 1.07 -18.55 11.09
N LYS A 226 0.16 -19.29 10.45
CA LYS A 226 0.40 -19.92 9.14
C LYS A 226 0.05 -19.01 7.99
N GLY A 227 -1.03 -18.24 8.13
CA GLY A 227 -1.48 -17.40 7.03
C GLY A 227 -2.36 -16.24 7.47
N LEU A 228 -2.41 -15.24 6.61
CA LEU A 228 -3.36 -14.13 6.67
C LEU A 228 -3.85 -13.93 5.24
N GLN A 229 -5.16 -14.09 5.04
CA GLN A 229 -5.76 -13.98 3.73
C GLN A 229 -7.04 -13.15 3.75
N ALA A 230 -7.40 -12.60 2.60
CA ALA A 230 -8.72 -12.06 2.34
C ALA A 230 -9.28 -12.62 1.03
N THR A 231 -10.59 -12.55 0.85
CA THR A 231 -11.25 -13.06 -0.35
C THR A 231 -11.95 -11.92 -1.07
N VAL A 232 -11.76 -11.83 -2.38
CA VAL A 232 -12.61 -11.03 -3.27
C VAL A 232 -13.51 -11.97 -4.05
N ARG A 233 -14.81 -11.92 -3.77
CA ARG A 233 -15.80 -12.68 -4.54
C ARG A 233 -16.11 -11.95 -5.83
N LEU A 234 -16.18 -12.70 -6.91
CA LEU A 234 -16.59 -12.22 -8.23
C LEU A 234 -18.02 -12.69 -8.53
N PRO A 235 -18.73 -12.05 -9.47
CA PRO A 235 -19.98 -12.60 -10.00
C PRO A 235 -19.78 -14.03 -10.54
N GLU A 236 -20.83 -14.86 -10.46
CA GLU A 236 -20.80 -16.21 -11.01
C GLU A 236 -20.39 -16.20 -12.49
N ALA A 237 -19.60 -17.21 -12.89
CA ALA A 237 -19.08 -17.39 -14.25
C ALA A 237 -18.14 -16.28 -14.79
N SER A 238 -17.63 -15.40 -13.93
CA SER A 238 -16.63 -14.39 -14.32
C SER A 238 -15.41 -15.03 -14.97
N ARG A 239 -14.98 -14.49 -16.11
CA ARG A 239 -13.71 -14.85 -16.75
C ARG A 239 -12.64 -13.90 -16.27
N VAL A 240 -11.46 -14.45 -15.98
CA VAL A 240 -10.35 -13.69 -15.39
C VAL A 240 -9.16 -13.67 -16.34
N GLN A 241 -8.47 -12.54 -16.39
CA GLN A 241 -7.20 -12.34 -17.06
C GLN A 241 -6.17 -11.91 -16.02
N LEU A 242 -4.95 -12.40 -16.16
CA LEU A 242 -3.83 -12.09 -15.28
C LEU A 242 -2.66 -11.51 -16.08
N GLN A 243 -2.11 -10.40 -15.63
CA GLN A 243 -0.82 -9.91 -16.07
C GLN A 243 0.16 -10.00 -14.89
N VAL A 244 1.13 -10.91 -14.97
CA VAL A 244 2.02 -11.25 -13.84
C VAL A 244 3.13 -10.23 -13.65
N GLU A 245 3.74 -9.78 -14.74
CA GLU A 245 4.81 -8.77 -14.75
C GLU A 245 4.36 -7.56 -15.60
N PRO A 246 4.82 -6.32 -15.32
CA PRO A 246 4.34 -5.12 -16.01
C PRO A 246 4.42 -5.15 -17.54
N GLU A 247 5.49 -5.72 -18.08
CA GLU A 247 5.71 -5.87 -19.53
C GLU A 247 5.24 -7.24 -20.07
N GLY A 248 4.61 -8.05 -19.22
CA GLY A 248 4.11 -9.38 -19.56
C GLY A 248 2.80 -9.34 -20.37
N HIS A 249 2.50 -10.43 -21.06
CA HIS A 249 1.22 -10.60 -21.75
C HIS A 249 0.11 -11.01 -20.77
N TRP A 250 -1.14 -10.74 -21.17
CA TRP A 250 -2.32 -11.21 -20.44
C TRP A 250 -2.51 -12.72 -20.61
N LEU A 251 -2.71 -13.39 -19.48
CA LEU A 251 -2.97 -14.82 -19.38
C LEU A 251 -4.45 -15.05 -19.06
N PRO A 252 -5.23 -15.71 -19.93
CA PRO A 252 -6.59 -16.10 -19.61
C PRO A 252 -6.60 -17.20 -18.55
N VAL A 253 -7.47 -17.07 -17.57
CA VAL A 253 -7.68 -18.04 -16.49
C VAL A 253 -9.09 -18.60 -16.59
N SER A 254 -9.21 -19.91 -16.78
CA SER A 254 -10.52 -20.56 -16.98
C SER A 254 -11.09 -21.18 -15.71
N GLN A 255 -10.24 -21.75 -14.86
CA GLN A 255 -10.64 -22.56 -13.70
C GLN A 255 -9.82 -22.25 -12.46
N LEU A 256 -8.49 -22.22 -12.60
CA LEU A 256 -7.56 -22.15 -11.48
C LEU A 256 -6.42 -21.19 -11.77
N LEU A 257 -6.11 -20.36 -10.79
CA LEU A 257 -4.88 -19.59 -10.74
C LEU A 257 -4.23 -19.76 -9.37
N ASN A 258 -2.91 -19.94 -9.36
CA ASN A 258 -2.07 -19.71 -8.19
C ASN A 258 -0.79 -18.97 -8.62
N VAL A 259 -0.57 -17.77 -8.10
CA VAL A 259 0.71 -17.07 -8.15
C VAL A 259 1.29 -17.08 -6.75
N PHE A 260 2.49 -17.60 -6.54
CA PHE A 260 3.17 -17.57 -5.25
C PHE A 260 4.59 -17.03 -5.41
N GLN A 261 4.83 -15.82 -4.94
CA GLN A 261 6.17 -15.27 -4.77
C GLN A 261 6.73 -15.76 -3.44
N ALA A 262 7.78 -16.58 -3.51
CA ALA A 262 8.41 -17.17 -2.34
C ALA A 262 9.62 -16.38 -1.82
N SER A 263 10.36 -15.72 -2.71
CA SER A 263 11.57 -14.95 -2.39
C SER A 263 11.68 -13.72 -3.29
N SER A 264 12.74 -12.91 -3.19
CA SER A 264 12.91 -11.71 -4.03
C SER A 264 13.12 -12.01 -5.52
N GLY A 265 13.52 -13.25 -5.85
CA GLY A 265 13.98 -13.63 -7.19
C GLY A 265 15.34 -13.07 -7.60
N GLY A 266 16.04 -12.35 -6.70
CA GLY A 266 17.37 -11.80 -6.92
C GLY A 266 18.48 -12.86 -6.92
N GLU A 267 19.72 -12.43 -7.17
CA GLU A 267 20.89 -13.32 -7.11
C GLU A 267 21.03 -13.97 -5.73
N HIS A 268 20.90 -13.16 -4.67
CA HIS A 268 21.07 -13.55 -3.27
C HIS A 268 19.74 -13.83 -2.54
N TRP A 269 18.73 -14.33 -3.25
CA TRP A 269 17.39 -14.61 -2.70
C TRP A 269 17.38 -15.54 -1.47
N ASP A 270 18.43 -16.35 -1.29
CA ASP A 270 18.66 -17.27 -0.17
C ASP A 270 19.64 -16.71 0.88
N SER A 271 19.81 -15.39 0.89
CA SER A 271 20.62 -14.65 1.85
C SER A 271 20.26 -14.98 3.30
N ARG A 272 21.27 -14.94 4.19
CA ARG A 272 21.10 -15.06 5.64
C ARG A 272 20.23 -13.94 6.24
N ASN A 273 19.91 -12.90 5.47
CA ASN A 273 18.93 -11.90 5.83
C ASN A 273 17.51 -12.47 6.04
N HIS A 274 17.25 -13.66 5.50
CA HIS A 274 15.95 -14.33 5.57
C HIS A 274 15.91 -15.48 6.57
N VAL A 275 16.79 -15.46 7.58
CA VAL A 275 16.71 -16.45 8.66
C VAL A 275 15.39 -16.29 9.42
N ASP A 276 14.83 -17.42 9.82
CA ASP A 276 13.67 -17.46 10.72
C ASP A 276 14.10 -17.60 12.18
N ARG A 277 13.11 -17.74 13.08
CA ARG A 277 13.33 -18.03 14.52
C ARG A 277 14.17 -19.27 14.83
N THR A 278 14.38 -20.16 13.86
CA THR A 278 15.25 -21.34 14.02
C THR A 278 16.68 -21.07 13.56
N GLY A 279 16.97 -19.85 13.09
CA GLY A 279 18.26 -19.43 12.55
C GLY A 279 18.53 -19.97 11.15
N LYS A 280 17.50 -20.41 10.42
CA LYS A 280 17.63 -21.03 9.09
C LYS A 280 16.91 -20.22 8.03
N VAL A 281 17.47 -20.19 6.82
CA VAL A 281 16.80 -19.66 5.64
C VAL A 281 15.92 -20.76 5.05
N ASN A 282 14.60 -20.61 5.16
CA ASN A 282 13.62 -21.63 4.76
C ASN A 282 12.76 -21.21 3.55
N LEU A 283 13.24 -20.26 2.76
CA LEU A 283 12.57 -19.84 1.52
C LEU A 283 12.55 -21.01 0.51
N PRO A 284 11.38 -21.41 -0.02
CA PRO A 284 11.25 -22.69 -0.72
C PRO A 284 11.84 -22.71 -2.14
N PHE A 285 11.92 -21.55 -2.81
CA PHE A 285 12.50 -21.41 -4.15
C PHE A 285 12.79 -19.95 -4.51
N LYS A 286 13.65 -19.76 -5.53
CA LYS A 286 13.93 -18.46 -6.14
C LYS A 286 12.71 -17.92 -6.90
N GLY A 287 12.31 -16.69 -6.59
CA GLY A 287 11.28 -15.94 -7.32
C GLY A 287 9.86 -16.42 -7.06
N TYR A 288 9.07 -16.55 -8.13
CA TYR A 288 7.67 -17.00 -8.06
C TYR A 288 7.42 -18.28 -8.87
N ARG A 289 6.38 -18.99 -8.46
CA ARG A 289 5.71 -20.03 -9.27
C ARG A 289 4.31 -19.59 -9.62
N LEU A 290 3.90 -19.92 -10.82
CA LEU A 290 2.61 -19.58 -11.42
C LEU A 290 1.97 -20.87 -11.92
N GLN A 291 0.74 -21.12 -11.51
CA GLN A 291 -0.12 -22.14 -12.08
C GLN A 291 -1.34 -21.44 -12.69
N VAL A 292 -1.54 -21.60 -14.00
CA VAL A 292 -2.75 -21.18 -14.70
C VAL A 292 -3.38 -22.42 -15.30
N ASP A 293 -4.53 -22.80 -14.77
CA ASP A 293 -5.23 -24.05 -15.09
C ASP A 293 -4.26 -25.25 -14.97
N ASN A 294 -3.90 -25.87 -16.09
CA ASN A 294 -3.00 -27.02 -16.15
C ASN A 294 -1.55 -26.66 -16.53
N THR A 295 -1.23 -25.37 -16.62
CA THR A 295 0.10 -24.89 -17.03
C THR A 295 0.84 -24.33 -15.83
N GLU A 296 2.09 -24.74 -15.66
CA GLU A 296 2.98 -24.19 -14.64
C GLU A 296 4.12 -23.40 -15.28
N GLN A 297 4.49 -22.29 -14.64
CA GLN A 297 5.58 -21.42 -15.02
C GLN A 297 6.29 -20.90 -13.75
N SER A 298 7.48 -20.34 -13.94
CA SER A 298 8.23 -19.67 -12.87
C SER A 298 8.88 -18.41 -13.43
N GLY A 299 9.08 -17.42 -12.56
CA GLY A 299 9.80 -16.20 -12.91
C GLY A 299 10.44 -15.57 -11.68
N SER A 300 10.99 -14.37 -11.85
CA SER A 300 11.80 -13.75 -10.80
C SER A 300 10.97 -12.83 -9.90
N ARG A 301 10.27 -11.83 -10.45
CA ARG A 301 9.64 -10.75 -9.66
C ARG A 301 8.22 -10.46 -10.16
N ALA A 302 7.23 -11.12 -9.56
CA ALA A 302 5.83 -10.92 -9.92
C ALA A 302 5.28 -9.59 -9.34
N ALA A 303 4.49 -8.88 -10.14
CA ALA A 303 3.64 -7.77 -9.76
C ALA A 303 2.23 -7.98 -10.36
N PRO A 304 1.49 -8.99 -9.87
CA PRO A 304 0.30 -9.47 -10.55
C PRO A 304 -0.84 -8.44 -10.50
N VAL A 305 -1.45 -8.23 -11.66
CA VAL A 305 -2.73 -7.54 -11.82
C VAL A 305 -3.73 -8.53 -12.38
N LEU A 306 -4.84 -8.71 -11.67
CA LEU A 306 -5.94 -9.57 -12.08
C LEU A 306 -7.12 -8.69 -12.49
N VAL A 307 -7.77 -9.01 -13.61
CA VAL A 307 -9.00 -8.33 -14.06
C VAL A 307 -10.04 -9.37 -14.48
N ALA A 308 -11.26 -9.18 -14.02
CA ALA A 308 -12.42 -9.97 -14.40
C ALA A 308 -13.25 -9.21 -15.45
N ASP A 309 -13.94 -9.96 -16.32
CA ASP A 309 -14.88 -9.40 -17.30
C ASP A 309 -16.09 -8.66 -16.66
N SER A 310 -16.34 -8.89 -15.38
CA SER A 310 -17.29 -8.12 -14.56
C SER A 310 -16.83 -6.70 -14.22
N GLY A 311 -15.59 -6.33 -14.56
CA GLY A 311 -14.99 -5.03 -14.25
C GLY A 311 -14.23 -5.00 -12.92
N VAL A 312 -14.20 -6.11 -12.17
CA VAL A 312 -13.39 -6.20 -10.95
C VAL A 312 -11.92 -6.40 -11.32
N ALA A 313 -11.06 -5.47 -10.93
CA ALA A 313 -9.61 -5.63 -11.00
C ALA A 313 -8.97 -5.44 -9.64
N LEU A 314 -7.80 -6.04 -9.44
CA LEU A 314 -7.05 -5.91 -8.20
C LEU A 314 -5.55 -6.09 -8.37
N CYS A 315 -4.81 -5.52 -7.42
CA CYS A 315 -3.41 -5.82 -7.18
C CYS A 315 -3.06 -5.66 -5.70
N ILE A 316 -1.99 -6.33 -5.28
CA ILE A 316 -1.38 -6.15 -3.96
C ILE A 316 -0.10 -5.33 -4.17
N ASP A 317 0.02 -4.20 -3.46
CA ASP A 317 1.19 -3.32 -3.58
C ASP A 317 2.46 -4.05 -3.15
N ARG A 318 3.57 -3.73 -3.85
CA ARG A 318 4.90 -4.28 -3.57
C ARG A 318 4.90 -5.81 -3.41
N PHE A 319 4.25 -6.50 -4.34
CA PHE A 319 3.97 -7.94 -4.23
C PHE A 319 5.24 -8.76 -4.01
N TRP A 320 6.21 -8.65 -4.93
CA TRP A 320 7.47 -9.37 -4.79
C TRP A 320 8.38 -8.77 -3.73
N GLN A 321 8.41 -7.44 -3.56
CA GLN A 321 9.31 -6.82 -2.60
C GLN A 321 8.96 -7.19 -1.15
N ASN A 322 7.69 -7.47 -0.86
CA ASN A 322 7.22 -7.90 0.46
C ASN A 322 6.88 -9.39 0.49
N PHE A 323 7.62 -10.23 -0.25
CA PHE A 323 7.44 -11.68 -0.20
C PHE A 323 7.53 -12.21 1.25
N PRO A 324 6.93 -13.38 1.55
CA PRO A 324 6.11 -14.19 0.67
C PRO A 324 4.74 -13.56 0.42
N LYS A 325 4.22 -13.69 -0.81
CA LYS A 325 2.84 -13.29 -1.18
C LYS A 325 2.25 -14.23 -2.20
N ALA A 326 0.94 -14.43 -2.15
CA ALA A 326 0.24 -15.21 -3.16
C ALA A 326 -1.08 -14.58 -3.58
N LEU A 327 -1.48 -14.92 -4.80
CA LEU A 327 -2.77 -14.61 -5.39
C LEU A 327 -3.34 -15.90 -5.95
N SER A 328 -4.57 -16.27 -5.59
CA SER A 328 -5.23 -17.43 -6.15
C SER A 328 -6.58 -17.06 -6.75
N PHE A 329 -7.06 -17.83 -7.71
CA PHE A 329 -8.45 -17.77 -8.17
C PHE A 329 -8.98 -19.16 -8.39
N GLN A 330 -10.14 -19.46 -7.80
CA GLN A 330 -10.87 -20.70 -8.02
C GLN A 330 -12.34 -20.49 -7.68
N ALA A 331 -13.25 -21.10 -8.44
CA ALA A 331 -14.69 -21.12 -8.15
C ALA A 331 -15.30 -19.72 -7.90
N GLY A 332 -14.89 -18.71 -8.68
CA GLY A 332 -15.42 -17.35 -8.58
C GLY A 332 -14.90 -16.54 -7.40
N ALA A 333 -13.89 -17.02 -6.69
CA ALA A 333 -13.26 -16.32 -5.57
C ALA A 333 -11.77 -16.10 -5.85
N VAL A 334 -11.31 -14.87 -5.63
CA VAL A 334 -9.90 -14.51 -5.65
C VAL A 334 -9.38 -14.48 -4.22
N GLY A 335 -8.37 -15.30 -3.91
CA GLY A 335 -7.68 -15.30 -2.63
C GLY A 335 -6.49 -14.35 -2.63
N LEU A 336 -6.49 -13.40 -1.71
CA LEU A 336 -5.44 -12.42 -1.45
C LEU A 336 -4.61 -12.90 -0.26
N HIS A 337 -3.50 -13.58 -0.50
CA HIS A 337 -2.67 -14.18 0.54
C HIS A 337 -1.57 -13.22 0.97
N LEU A 338 -1.88 -12.38 1.96
CA LEU A 338 -0.99 -11.35 2.49
C LEU A 338 0.23 -11.95 3.19
N PHE A 339 -0.02 -13.06 3.90
CA PHE A 339 0.94 -14.03 4.39
C PHE A 339 0.46 -15.42 3.95
N PRO A 340 1.08 -16.06 2.96
CA PRO A 340 0.59 -17.33 2.42
C PRO A 340 0.82 -18.51 3.36
N ALA A 341 -0.22 -19.31 3.60
CA ALA A 341 -0.11 -20.61 4.29
C ALA A 341 0.61 -21.69 3.48
N ALA A 342 0.77 -21.46 2.16
CA ALA A 342 1.60 -22.30 1.30
C ALA A 342 3.11 -22.19 1.62
N CYS A 343 3.51 -21.24 2.45
CA CYS A 343 4.86 -21.17 2.98
C CYS A 343 5.12 -22.36 3.91
N ALA A 344 6.25 -23.05 3.75
CA ALA A 344 6.59 -24.20 4.59
C ALA A 344 6.88 -23.81 6.06
N MET A 345 7.16 -22.53 6.30
CA MET A 345 7.47 -21.95 7.60
C MET A 345 6.27 -21.19 8.18
N GLU A 346 6.15 -21.21 9.50
CA GLU A 346 5.28 -20.29 10.23
C GLU A 346 5.80 -18.86 10.06
N HIS A 347 4.89 -17.91 9.93
CA HIS A 347 5.22 -16.49 10.05
C HIS A 347 5.30 -16.13 11.51
N GLU A 348 6.33 -15.37 11.86
CA GLU A 348 6.54 -14.83 13.20
C GLU A 348 6.40 -13.33 13.15
N LEU A 349 5.52 -12.77 13.98
CA LEU A 349 5.46 -11.33 14.27
C LEU A 349 5.95 -11.12 15.71
N GLN A 350 7.13 -10.51 15.88
CA GLN A 350 7.73 -10.29 17.19
C GLN A 350 6.89 -9.31 18.02
N PRO A 351 7.06 -9.32 19.35
CA PRO A 351 6.35 -8.39 20.23
C PRO A 351 6.57 -6.92 19.83
N GLY A 352 5.49 -6.17 19.69
CA GLY A 352 5.49 -4.78 19.22
C GLY A 352 5.58 -4.60 17.70
N GLU A 353 5.92 -5.64 16.92
CA GLU A 353 5.99 -5.53 15.47
C GLU A 353 4.60 -5.32 14.85
N GLN A 354 4.58 -4.50 13.79
CA GLN A 354 3.41 -4.24 12.97
C GLN A 354 3.77 -4.43 11.50
N LYS A 355 2.88 -5.08 10.75
CA LYS A 355 2.99 -5.16 9.30
C LYS A 355 1.74 -4.63 8.63
N THR A 356 1.92 -3.61 7.79
CA THR A 356 0.87 -3.07 6.93
C THR A 356 1.00 -3.59 5.50
N HIS A 357 -0.13 -4.03 4.95
CA HIS A 357 -0.33 -4.39 3.56
C HIS A 357 -1.23 -3.34 2.89
N ARG A 358 -1.01 -3.10 1.59
CA ARG A 358 -1.82 -2.19 0.77
C ARG A 358 -2.26 -2.90 -0.49
N LEU A 359 -3.52 -2.66 -0.86
CA LEU A 359 -4.17 -3.28 -1.99
C LEU A 359 -5.04 -2.25 -2.69
N GLU A 360 -5.14 -2.37 -4.00
CA GLU A 360 -6.06 -1.59 -4.82
C GLU A 360 -7.08 -2.53 -5.45
N LEU A 361 -8.36 -2.15 -5.35
CA LEU A 361 -9.50 -2.82 -5.96
C LEU A 361 -10.19 -1.81 -6.88
N ASP A 362 -10.59 -2.21 -8.07
CA ASP A 362 -11.44 -1.39 -8.94
C ASP A 362 -12.62 -2.23 -9.39
N PHE A 363 -13.81 -1.65 -9.38
CA PHE A 363 -15.07 -2.33 -9.71
C PHE A 363 -15.65 -1.89 -11.06
N ALA A 364 -14.89 -1.11 -11.85
CA ALA A 364 -15.24 -0.71 -13.21
C ALA A 364 -14.00 -0.71 -14.15
N ALA A 365 -12.98 -1.50 -13.84
CA ALA A 365 -11.75 -1.57 -14.62
C ALA A 365 -11.91 -2.39 -15.90
N THR A 366 -11.08 -2.08 -16.90
CA THR A 366 -10.89 -2.88 -18.11
C THR A 366 -9.48 -3.46 -18.14
N MET A 367 -9.18 -4.33 -19.10
CA MET A 367 -7.79 -4.79 -19.32
C MET A 367 -6.83 -3.65 -19.63
N ASP A 368 -7.31 -2.55 -20.22
CA ASP A 368 -6.48 -1.40 -20.57
C ASP A 368 -6.22 -0.50 -19.35
N SER A 369 -7.18 -0.39 -18.42
CA SER A 369 -7.06 0.47 -17.24
C SER A 369 -6.51 -0.26 -16.01
N ALA A 370 -6.67 -1.58 -15.89
CA ALA A 370 -6.26 -2.36 -14.72
C ALA A 370 -4.75 -2.27 -14.40
N PRO A 371 -3.81 -2.21 -15.36
CA PRO A 371 -2.38 -2.09 -15.05
C PRO A 371 -2.04 -0.81 -14.25
N ALA A 372 -2.86 0.24 -14.37
CA ALA A 372 -2.73 1.48 -13.59
C ALA A 372 -2.85 1.27 -12.07
N LEU A 373 -3.37 0.12 -11.61
CA LEU A 373 -3.43 -0.20 -10.17
C LEU A 373 -2.06 -0.46 -9.55
N ARG A 374 -1.04 -0.84 -10.34
CA ARG A 374 0.31 -1.14 -9.82
C ARG A 374 1.02 0.08 -9.20
N SER A 375 0.70 1.26 -9.70
CA SER A 375 1.36 2.50 -9.29
C SER A 375 0.41 3.68 -9.42
N GLY A 376 0.41 4.54 -8.42
CA GLY A 376 -0.35 5.79 -8.44
C GLY A 376 0.42 6.92 -9.13
N LEU A 377 -0.29 8.02 -9.37
CA LEU A 377 0.32 9.27 -9.81
C LEU A 377 1.34 9.80 -8.80
N VAL A 378 2.37 10.48 -9.31
CA VAL A 378 3.35 11.21 -8.49
C VAL A 378 3.11 12.71 -8.62
N ALA A 379 2.84 13.37 -7.48
CA ALA A 379 2.80 14.83 -7.40
C ALA A 379 4.20 15.39 -7.12
N HIS A 380 4.63 16.34 -7.95
CA HIS A 380 5.93 16.98 -7.84
C HIS A 380 5.76 18.48 -7.64
N LEU A 381 6.43 19.00 -6.62
CA LEU A 381 6.59 20.43 -6.36
C LEU A 381 8.00 20.83 -6.78
N ALA A 382 8.14 22.04 -7.34
CA ALA A 382 9.47 22.58 -7.61
C ALA A 382 10.31 22.60 -6.32
N PRO A 383 11.54 22.04 -6.31
CA PRO A 383 12.40 22.06 -5.13
C PRO A 383 12.60 23.48 -4.58
N GLU A 384 12.71 24.48 -5.44
CA GLU A 384 12.90 25.88 -5.06
C GLU A 384 11.71 26.41 -4.26
N TYR A 385 10.49 25.98 -4.60
CA TYR A 385 9.30 26.30 -3.83
C TYR A 385 9.33 25.65 -2.44
N VAL A 386 9.68 24.36 -2.38
CA VAL A 386 9.80 23.62 -1.11
C VAL A 386 10.85 24.28 -0.21
N ALA A 387 12.01 24.66 -0.74
CA ALA A 387 13.05 25.38 0.00
C ALA A 387 12.57 26.75 0.47
N ALA A 388 11.93 27.54 -0.42
CA ALA A 388 11.41 28.86 -0.09
C ALA A 388 10.30 28.83 0.96
N SER A 389 9.57 27.71 1.10
CA SER A 389 8.55 27.55 2.13
C SER A 389 9.09 27.56 3.56
N GLY A 390 10.39 27.23 3.74
CA GLY A 390 11.00 27.05 5.07
C GLY A 390 10.43 25.89 5.88
N CYS A 391 9.53 25.07 5.32
CA CYS A 391 8.83 24.02 6.07
C CYS A 391 9.72 22.82 6.42
N LEU A 392 10.73 22.54 5.59
CA LEU A 392 11.74 21.52 5.84
C LEU A 392 13.04 22.20 6.28
N ALA A 393 13.43 21.97 7.54
CA ALA A 393 14.68 22.51 8.05
C ALA A 393 15.86 21.98 7.21
N HIS A 394 16.81 22.86 6.88
CA HIS A 394 18.02 22.55 6.11
C HIS A 394 17.80 22.09 4.66
N PHE A 395 16.57 22.04 4.16
CA PHE A 395 16.34 21.75 2.74
C PHE A 395 16.78 22.94 1.89
N SER A 396 17.72 22.69 0.97
CA SER A 396 18.32 23.71 0.10
C SER A 396 18.41 23.16 -1.32
N CYS A 397 18.21 24.05 -2.30
CA CYS A 397 18.47 23.75 -3.72
C CYS A 397 19.81 24.29 -4.19
N ARG A 398 20.59 24.88 -3.28
CA ARG A 398 21.94 25.37 -3.59
C ARG A 398 22.92 24.22 -3.48
N PRO A 399 23.97 24.19 -4.31
CA PRO A 399 25.03 23.21 -4.16
C PRO A 399 25.68 23.29 -2.77
N GLU A 400 25.83 22.15 -2.11
CA GLU A 400 26.44 22.01 -0.79
C GLU A 400 27.63 21.02 -0.88
N PRO A 401 28.64 21.13 0.02
CA PRO A 401 29.74 20.15 0.06
C PRO A 401 29.28 18.69 0.22
N LEU A 402 28.09 18.47 0.81
CA LEU A 402 27.51 17.15 1.02
C LEU A 402 26.92 16.52 -0.25
N ASP A 403 26.69 17.29 -1.32
CA ASP A 403 26.04 16.78 -2.54
C ASP A 403 26.83 15.64 -3.17
N GLN A 404 28.16 15.67 -3.07
CA GLN A 404 29.02 14.60 -3.57
C GLN A 404 28.77 13.29 -2.80
N LEU A 405 28.62 13.36 -1.47
CA LEU A 405 28.32 12.19 -0.65
C LEU A 405 26.91 11.67 -0.89
N ILE A 406 25.93 12.58 -1.04
CA ILE A 406 24.55 12.22 -1.39
C ILE A 406 24.53 11.51 -2.75
N ALA A 407 25.23 12.04 -3.76
CA ALA A 407 25.32 11.43 -5.08
C ALA A 407 25.93 10.01 -5.05
N MET A 408 26.94 9.77 -4.20
CA MET A 408 27.48 8.42 -3.99
C MET A 408 26.43 7.46 -3.43
N GLY A 409 25.63 7.90 -2.45
CA GLY A 409 24.54 7.10 -1.88
C GLY A 409 23.38 6.83 -2.84
N LEU A 410 23.16 7.72 -3.81
CA LEU A 410 22.11 7.59 -4.83
C LEU A 410 22.58 6.89 -6.12
N ASP A 411 23.88 6.56 -6.22
CA ASP A 411 24.42 5.88 -7.40
C ASP A 411 23.71 4.54 -7.63
N PRO A 412 23.18 4.28 -8.84
CA PRO A 412 22.37 3.09 -9.09
C PRO A 412 23.18 1.77 -9.05
N LYS A 413 24.52 1.83 -9.08
CA LYS A 413 25.41 0.66 -9.13
C LYS A 413 26.09 0.35 -7.79
N GLN A 414 26.22 1.33 -6.92
CA GLN A 414 26.95 1.19 -5.63
C GLN A 414 26.25 1.87 -4.45
N GLY A 415 25.22 2.67 -4.71
CA GLY A 415 24.42 3.36 -3.70
C GLY A 415 23.41 2.44 -3.02
N PHE A 416 22.47 3.04 -2.29
CA PHE A 416 21.53 2.31 -1.43
C PHE A 416 20.70 1.26 -2.18
N LEU A 417 20.26 1.55 -3.41
CA LEU A 417 19.49 0.59 -4.21
C LEU A 417 20.32 -0.64 -4.59
N ALA A 418 21.58 -0.45 -4.99
CA ALA A 418 22.48 -1.56 -5.30
C ALA A 418 22.82 -2.37 -4.04
N LYS A 419 23.04 -1.69 -2.91
CA LYS A 419 23.32 -2.35 -1.62
C LYS A 419 22.18 -3.27 -1.16
N ARG A 420 20.92 -2.95 -1.48
CA ARG A 420 19.78 -3.86 -1.19
C ARG A 420 19.93 -5.20 -1.88
N GLU A 421 20.43 -5.24 -3.11
CA GLU A 421 20.61 -6.50 -3.84
C GLU A 421 21.71 -7.38 -3.23
N ILE A 422 22.72 -6.80 -2.57
CA ILE A 422 23.87 -7.54 -1.99
C ILE A 422 23.44 -8.53 -0.91
N VAL A 423 22.58 -8.10 0.02
CA VAL A 423 22.08 -8.94 1.13
C VAL A 423 20.63 -9.37 0.95
N ASP A 424 20.05 -9.04 -0.21
CA ASP A 424 18.64 -9.25 -0.52
C ASP A 424 17.72 -8.59 0.52
N GLU A 425 17.83 -7.27 0.65
CA GLU A 425 17.07 -6.39 1.56
C GLU A 425 15.62 -6.19 1.09
N TYR A 426 14.95 -7.33 0.92
CA TYR A 426 13.57 -7.49 0.50
C TYR A 426 12.86 -8.46 1.47
N GLY A 427 11.58 -8.69 1.26
CA GLY A 427 10.75 -9.52 2.11
C GLY A 427 9.92 -8.68 3.08
N TRP A 428 8.86 -9.28 3.61
CA TRP A 428 7.84 -8.58 4.40
C TRP A 428 8.40 -7.87 5.65
N ARG A 429 9.50 -8.38 6.21
CA ARG A 429 10.18 -7.83 7.39
C ARG A 429 11.26 -6.80 7.03
N ASN A 430 12.07 -7.08 6.01
CA ASN A 430 13.30 -6.30 5.74
C ASN A 430 13.06 -5.17 4.72
N PHE A 431 12.10 -5.32 3.80
CA PHE A 431 11.90 -4.34 2.74
C PHE A 431 11.43 -2.99 3.27
N GLY A 432 12.28 -1.98 3.10
CA GLY A 432 12.06 -0.62 3.56
C GLY A 432 13.28 -0.04 4.26
N ASP A 433 14.10 -0.90 4.87
CA ASP A 433 15.36 -0.52 5.50
C ASP A 433 16.53 -0.53 4.48
N ILE A 434 17.74 -0.36 5.02
CA ILE A 434 19.00 -0.26 4.31
C ILE A 434 20.04 -1.15 5.01
N PHE A 435 20.76 -1.93 4.21
CA PHE A 435 21.90 -2.71 4.65
C PHE A 435 23.01 -1.84 5.27
N ALA A 436 23.38 -2.11 6.52
CA ALA A 436 24.47 -1.46 7.24
C ALA A 436 25.85 -2.05 6.88
N ASP A 437 26.21 -1.92 5.60
CA ASP A 437 27.44 -2.49 5.03
C ASP A 437 28.73 -2.04 5.73
N HIS A 438 28.72 -0.88 6.40
CA HIS A 438 29.85 -0.39 7.18
C HIS A 438 30.28 -1.33 8.30
N GLU A 439 29.37 -2.13 8.85
CA GLU A 439 29.70 -3.12 9.89
C GLU A 439 30.50 -4.32 9.33
N SER A 440 30.51 -4.49 8.00
CA SER A 440 31.34 -5.49 7.32
C SER A 440 32.77 -5.02 7.05
N LEU A 441 33.11 -3.73 7.26
CA LEU A 441 34.41 -3.14 6.88
C LEU A 441 35.62 -3.80 7.54
N TYR A 442 35.43 -4.36 8.74
CA TYR A 442 36.51 -4.97 9.53
C TYR A 442 36.56 -6.50 9.39
N LEU A 443 35.71 -7.09 8.56
CA LEU A 443 35.73 -8.52 8.26
C LEU A 443 36.78 -8.84 7.18
N ALA A 444 37.19 -10.11 7.13
CA ALA A 444 38.00 -10.60 6.03
C ALA A 444 37.28 -10.40 4.69
N GLN A 445 38.03 -10.11 3.63
CA GLN A 445 37.48 -9.85 2.30
C GLN A 445 36.52 -10.96 1.85
N GLY A 446 35.32 -10.56 1.41
CA GLY A 446 34.26 -11.47 0.97
C GLY A 446 33.28 -11.91 2.06
N ASN A 447 33.56 -11.62 3.34
CA ASN A 447 32.60 -11.84 4.42
C ASN A 447 31.67 -10.64 4.58
N LEU A 448 30.39 -10.92 4.78
CA LEU A 448 29.36 -9.92 5.08
C LEU A 448 28.79 -10.18 6.47
N PHE A 449 28.63 -9.12 7.23
CA PHE A 449 27.81 -9.09 8.44
C PHE A 449 26.44 -8.54 8.05
N VAL A 450 25.38 -9.34 8.19
CA VAL A 450 24.02 -8.88 7.86
C VAL A 450 23.49 -8.06 9.02
N SER A 451 23.33 -6.76 8.81
CA SER A 451 22.77 -5.81 9.76
C SER A 451 22.08 -4.66 9.05
N HIS A 452 21.26 -3.93 9.80
CA HIS A 452 20.33 -2.94 9.26
C HIS A 452 20.50 -1.65 10.02
N TYR A 453 20.36 -0.51 9.34
CA TYR A 453 20.49 0.77 10.02
C TYR A 453 19.39 0.95 11.06
N ASN A 454 18.14 0.50 10.85
CA ASN A 454 17.05 0.70 11.81
C ASN A 454 16.91 2.18 12.26
N ASN A 455 17.13 3.12 11.33
CA ASN A 455 17.24 4.57 11.58
C ASN A 455 18.36 4.98 12.56
N GLN A 456 19.45 4.22 12.64
CA GLN A 456 20.67 4.61 13.33
C GLN A 456 21.43 5.65 12.50
N TYR A 457 21.90 6.69 13.21
CA TYR A 457 22.49 7.93 12.66
C TYR A 457 21.46 8.82 11.95
#